data_AF-A0A512JEL5-F1
#
_entry.id   AF-A0A512JEL5-F1
#
_cell.length_a   1.000
_cell.length_b   1.000
_cell.length_c   1.000
_cell.angle_alpha   90.00
_cell.angle_beta   90.00
_cell.angle_gamma   90.00
#
_symmetry.space_group_name_H-M   'P 1'
#
loop_
_entity.id
_entity.type
_entity.pdbx_description
1 polymer ?
#
loop_
_entity_poly.entity_id
_entity_poly.type
_entity_poly.pdbx_seq_one_letter_code
_entity_poly.pdbx_strand_id
1 'polypeptide(L)'
;MRDRGWDAEFCAIRPDNAVATVTQQLKARAYDCVVIGGGVRLATNGLIVFEAVINAVRESAPHAAIAFNSRPENSAEAAARWIEAG
;
A
#
# COMPACT_ATOMS: atom_id res chain seq x y z
N MET A 1 -3.83 -13.13 2.82
CA MET A 1 -4.80 -12.47 1.94
C MET A 1 -5.91 -13.44 1.57
N ARG A 2 -5.61 -14.47 0.75
CA ARG A 2 -6.58 -15.49 0.32
C ARG A 2 -7.34 -16.20 1.46
N ASP A 3 -6.65 -16.58 2.53
CA ASP A 3 -7.30 -17.25 3.69
C ASP A 3 -8.35 -16.38 4.41
N ARG A 4 -8.34 -15.06 4.15
CA ARG A 4 -9.31 -14.08 4.68
C ARG A 4 -10.34 -13.66 3.63
N GLY A 5 -10.42 -14.35 2.49
CA GLY A 5 -11.31 -14.00 1.38
C GLY A 5 -10.88 -12.77 0.58
N TRP A 6 -9.72 -12.19 0.88
CA TRP A 6 -9.27 -10.96 0.23
C TRP A 6 -8.47 -11.23 -1.03
N ASP A 7 -8.77 -10.44 -2.06
CA ASP A 7 -7.93 -10.31 -3.24
C ASP A 7 -6.82 -9.28 -2.99
N ALA A 8 -5.64 -9.52 -3.53
CA ALA A 8 -4.48 -8.68 -3.31
C ALA A 8 -3.59 -8.62 -4.56
N GLU A 9 -3.17 -7.41 -4.90
CA GLU A 9 -2.27 -7.15 -6.01
C GLU A 9 -0.97 -6.55 -5.49
N PHE A 10 0.15 -7.01 -6.06
CA PHE A 10 1.46 -6.49 -5.73
C PHE A 10 1.78 -5.29 -6.63
N CYS A 11 2.02 -4.13 -6.03
CA CYS A 11 2.44 -2.92 -6.73
C CYS A 11 3.95 -2.70 -6.54
N ALA A 12 4.74 -3.05 -7.55
CA ALA A 12 6.18 -2.85 -7.54
C ALA A 12 6.51 -1.39 -7.91
N ILE A 13 7.14 -0.65 -7.00
CA ILE A 13 7.49 0.75 -7.22
C ILE A 13 9.01 0.96 -7.21
N ARG A 14 9.47 1.96 -7.95
CA ARG A 14 10.85 2.49 -7.86
C ARG A 14 10.82 3.93 -7.36
N PRO A 15 11.87 4.42 -6.68
CA PRO A 15 11.92 5.79 -6.16
C PRO A 15 11.58 6.88 -7.17
N ASP A 16 12.02 6.72 -8.43
CA ASP A 16 11.86 7.68 -9.52
C ASP A 16 10.44 7.72 -10.12
N ASN A 17 9.65 6.65 -9.95
CA ASN A 17 8.33 6.54 -10.56
C ASN A 17 7.21 6.14 -9.57
N ALA A 18 7.50 6.19 -8.26
CA ALA A 18 6.62 5.67 -7.22
C ALA A 18 5.21 6.25 -7.28
N VAL A 19 5.09 7.58 -7.35
CA VAL A 19 3.80 8.28 -7.39
C VAL A 19 2.98 7.87 -8.61
N ALA A 20 3.58 7.92 -9.81
CA ALA A 20 2.88 7.57 -11.04
C ALA A 20 2.37 6.13 -11.03
N THR A 21 3.20 5.19 -10.54
CA THR A 21 2.86 3.77 -10.46
C THR A 21 1.71 3.52 -9.47
N VAL A 22 1.79 4.11 -8.27
CA VAL A 22 0.73 3.98 -7.24
C VAL A 22 -0.57 4.59 -7.74
N THR A 23 -0.54 5.80 -8.28
CA THR A 23 -1.73 6.48 -8.81
C THR A 23 -2.37 5.69 -9.95
N GLN A 24 -1.58 5.12 -10.86
CA GLN A 24 -2.11 4.30 -11.95
C GLN A 24 -2.83 3.05 -11.41
N GLN A 25 -2.22 2.33 -10.46
CA GLN A 25 -2.82 1.14 -9.86
C GLN A 25 -4.14 1.47 -9.15
N LEU A 26 -4.15 2.53 -8.32
CA LEU A 26 -5.33 2.95 -7.57
C LEU A 26 -6.46 3.51 -8.44
N LYS A 27 -6.14 4.01 -9.64
CA LYS A 27 -7.15 4.41 -10.63
C LYS A 27 -7.74 3.24 -11.40
N ALA A 28 -6.98 2.15 -11.57
CA ALA A 28 -7.42 0.97 -12.29
C ALA A 28 -8.44 0.15 -11.48
N ARG A 29 -8.33 0.16 -10.14
CA ARG A 29 -9.19 -0.62 -9.25
C ARG A 29 -9.33 0.06 -7.89
N ALA A 30 -10.51 -0.05 -7.28
CA ALA A 30 -10.74 0.35 -5.90
C ALA A 30 -10.15 -0.70 -4.93
N TYR A 31 -9.53 -0.23 -3.86
CA TYR A 31 -8.92 -1.07 -2.83
C TYR A 31 -9.41 -0.63 -1.45
N ASP A 32 -9.75 -1.57 -0.59
CA ASP A 32 -10.15 -1.27 0.79
C ASP A 32 -8.94 -0.94 1.68
N CYS A 33 -7.76 -1.46 1.33
CA CYS A 33 -6.53 -1.21 2.06
C CYS A 33 -5.28 -1.22 1.15
N VAL A 34 -4.36 -0.30 1.41
CA VAL A 34 -3.02 -0.25 0.83
C VAL A 34 -1.98 -0.55 1.91
N VAL A 35 -1.26 -1.67 1.75
CA VAL A 35 -0.16 -2.05 2.65
C VAL A 35 1.16 -1.53 2.08
N ILE A 36 1.80 -0.58 2.75
CA ILE A 36 3.10 -0.04 2.33
C ILE A 36 4.23 -0.81 3.00
N GLY A 37 4.99 -1.53 2.16
CA GLY A 37 6.11 -2.39 2.57
C GLY A 37 7.27 -1.66 3.27
N GLY A 38 8.04 -2.41 4.07
CA GLY A 38 9.25 -1.89 4.71
C GLY A 38 10.31 -1.37 3.73
N GLY A 39 10.39 -1.92 2.51
CA GLY A 39 11.33 -1.45 1.48
C GLY A 39 11.11 -0.01 1.01
N VAL A 40 9.92 0.56 1.23
CA VAL A 40 9.63 1.97 0.94
C VAL A 40 9.95 2.85 2.16
N ARG A 41 9.57 2.39 3.35
CA ARG A 41 9.67 3.15 4.61
C ARG A 41 11.06 3.18 5.23
N LEU A 42 11.80 2.09 5.09
CA LEU A 42 13.08 1.85 5.77
C LEU A 42 14.28 1.98 4.84
N ALA A 43 14.05 2.28 3.55
CA ALA A 43 15.14 2.54 2.62
C ALA A 43 15.95 3.77 3.06
N THR A 44 17.27 3.71 2.91
CA THR A 44 18.15 4.87 3.13
C THR A 44 17.66 6.03 2.26
N ASN A 45 17.39 7.18 2.88
CA ASN A 45 16.81 8.37 2.23
C ASN A 45 15.40 8.16 1.61
N GLY A 46 14.67 7.12 2.02
CA GLY A 46 13.35 6.78 1.50
C GLY A 46 12.21 7.67 2.00
N LEU A 47 12.46 8.61 2.92
CA LEU A 47 11.40 9.41 3.57
C LEU A 47 10.57 10.21 2.55
N ILE A 48 11.22 10.88 1.60
CA ILE A 48 10.52 11.68 0.57
C ILE A 48 9.64 10.79 -0.31
N VAL A 49 10.15 9.62 -0.71
CA VAL A 49 9.38 8.65 -1.50
C VAL A 49 8.20 8.13 -0.68
N PHE A 50 8.41 7.86 0.60
CA PHE A 50 7.37 7.39 1.49
C PHE A 50 6.25 8.42 1.66
N GLU A 51 6.59 9.68 1.93
CA GLU A 51 5.64 10.80 2.00
C GLU A 51 4.85 10.95 0.69
N ALA A 52 5.55 10.90 -0.45
CA ALA A 52 4.93 11.00 -1.76
C ALA A 52 3.95 9.84 -2.04
N VAL A 53 4.30 8.61 -1.65
CA VAL A 53 3.39 7.44 -1.76
C VAL A 53 2.17 7.61 -0.86
N ILE A 54 2.33 8.07 0.39
CA ILE A 54 1.20 8.31 1.29
C ILE A 54 0.23 9.32 0.69
N ASN A 55 0.76 10.45 0.19
CA ASN A 55 -0.07 11.49 -0.42
C ASN A 55 -0.78 10.99 -1.69
N ALA A 56 -0.08 10.23 -2.54
CA ALA A 56 -0.68 9.63 -3.73
C ALA A 56 -1.83 8.67 -3.41
N VAL A 57 -1.69 7.86 -2.35
CA VAL A 57 -2.77 6.99 -1.87
C VAL A 57 -3.95 7.81 -1.37
N ARG A 58 -3.71 8.85 -0.55
CA ARG A 58 -4.77 9.71 -0.02
C ARG A 58 -5.54 10.43 -1.11
N GLU A 59 -4.87 10.88 -2.17
CA GLU A 59 -5.50 11.56 -3.29
C GLU A 59 -6.27 10.59 -4.20
N SER A 60 -5.70 9.43 -4.52
CA SER A 60 -6.26 8.51 -5.51
C SER A 60 -7.29 7.53 -4.93
N ALA A 61 -7.15 7.18 -3.65
CA ALA A 61 -8.02 6.24 -2.95
C ALA A 61 -8.29 6.72 -1.51
N PRO A 62 -9.00 7.85 -1.32
CA PRO A 62 -9.25 8.42 0.01
C PRO A 62 -10.03 7.51 0.96
N HIS A 63 -10.76 6.53 0.42
CA HIS A 63 -11.50 5.51 1.18
C HIS A 63 -10.61 4.36 1.67
N ALA A 64 -9.47 4.12 1.03
CA ALA A 64 -8.60 3.00 1.37
C ALA A 64 -7.88 3.25 2.69
N ALA A 65 -7.90 2.26 3.58
CA ALA A 65 -7.06 2.29 4.77
C ALA A 65 -5.57 2.16 4.38
N ILE A 66 -4.69 2.89 5.07
CA ILE A 66 -3.24 2.74 4.90
C ILE A 66 -2.69 1.87 6.03
N ALA A 67 -2.03 0.78 5.66
CA ALA A 67 -1.42 -0.15 6.57
C ALA A 67 0.09 -0.25 6.38
N PHE A 68 0.77 -0.60 7.46
CA PHE A 68 2.22 -0.79 7.50
C PHE A 68 2.51 -2.17 8.06
N ASN A 69 3.20 -2.99 7.28
CA ASN A 69 3.68 -4.31 7.69
C ASN A 69 5.06 -4.20 8.37
N SER A 70 5.53 -5.22 9.08
CA SER A 70 6.93 -5.26 9.53
C SER A 70 7.75 -6.26 8.73
N ARG A 71 7.09 -7.21 8.07
CA ARG A 71 7.67 -8.16 7.13
C ARG A 71 6.68 -8.42 5.98
N PRO A 72 7.14 -8.81 4.78
CA PRO A 72 6.23 -9.09 3.66
C PRO A 72 5.13 -10.10 4.00
N GLU A 73 5.44 -11.09 4.83
CA GLU A 73 4.54 -12.19 5.18
C GLU A 73 3.37 -11.72 6.05
N ASN A 74 3.54 -10.64 6.83
CA ASN A 74 2.50 -10.14 7.74
C ASN A 74 1.61 -9.03 7.16
N SER A 75 1.56 -8.94 5.83
CA SER A 75 0.77 -7.92 5.14
C SER A 75 -0.74 -8.10 5.37
N ALA A 76 -1.20 -9.35 5.54
CA ALA A 76 -2.60 -9.63 5.84
C ALA A 76 -2.98 -9.18 7.26
N GLU A 77 -2.14 -9.43 8.25
CA GLU A 77 -2.31 -8.95 9.63
C GLU A 77 -2.26 -7.42 9.68
N ALA A 78 -1.44 -6.79 8.84
CA ALA A 78 -1.36 -5.34 8.76
C ALA A 78 -2.64 -4.70 8.23
N ALA A 79 -3.22 -5.27 7.16
CA ALA A 79 -4.50 -4.83 6.63
C ALA A 79 -5.66 -5.07 7.61
N ALA A 80 -5.67 -6.22 8.30
CA ALA A 80 -6.70 -6.62 9.26
C ALA A 80 -6.87 -5.68 10.47
N ARG A 81 -5.94 -4.75 10.71
CA ARG A 81 -6.12 -3.72 11.73
C ARG A 81 -7.15 -2.66 11.35
N TRP A 82 -7.48 -2.55 10.06
CA TRP A 82 -8.29 -1.45 9.53
C TRP A 82 -9.48 -1.89 8.68
N ILE A 83 -9.46 -3.11 8.15
CA ILE A 83 -10.55 -3.65 7.32
C ILE A 83 -11.03 -4.97 7.90
N GLU A 84 -12.34 -5.21 7.79
CA GLU A 84 -12.97 -6.47 8.22
C GLU A 84 -12.74 -7.57 7.19
N ALA A 85 -12.86 -8.83 7.63
CA ALA A 85 -12.95 -9.95 6.71
C ALA A 85 -14.29 -9.83 5.95
N GLY A 86 -14.24 -9.98 4.62
CA GLY A 86 -15.43 -9.96 3.76
C GLY A 86 -16.20 -11.27 3.81
#